data_AF-A0A914KX92-F1
#
_entry.id   AF-A0A914KX92-F1
#
_cell.length_a   1.000
_cell.length_b   1.000
_cell.length_c   1.000
_cell.angle_alpha   90.00
_cell.angle_beta   90.00
_cell.angle_gamma   90.00
#
_symmetry.space_group_name_H-M   'P 1'
#
loop_
_entity.id
_entity.type
_entity.pdbx_description
1 polymer ?
#
loop_
_entity_poly.entity_id
_entity_poly.type
_entity_poly.pdbx_seq_one_letter_code
_entity_poly.pdbx_strand_id
1 'polypeptide(L)'
;MVPKWSCGPSGDGKSEINDVEMFGCVYATFYCSDSALIELTKCCIVHDRCYNDKKGQTFCDDHFCPCLHKAANNLECYEQVADVFCHLVRIFGAFAYKG
;
A
#
# COMPACT_ATOMS: atom_id res chain seq x y z
N MET A 1 -3.08 -12.02 16.40
CA MET A 1 -2.00 -11.47 15.57
C MET A 1 -2.60 -10.28 14.85
N VAL A 2 -2.03 -9.08 15.02
CA VAL A 2 -2.46 -7.92 14.23
C VAL A 2 -1.96 -8.13 12.80
N PRO A 3 -2.80 -8.07 11.76
CA PRO A 3 -2.36 -8.17 10.38
C PRO A 3 -1.40 -7.03 10.09
N LYS A 4 -0.20 -7.37 9.61
CA LYS A 4 0.83 -6.38 9.29
C LYS A 4 0.55 -5.84 7.88
N TRP A 5 0.26 -4.55 7.80
CA TRP A 5 0.24 -3.78 6.55
C TRP A 5 1.67 -3.66 6.00
N SER A 6 1.88 -3.88 4.70
CA SER A 6 3.23 -3.84 4.10
C SER A 6 3.29 -3.15 2.73
N CYS A 7 3.09 -1.83 2.70
CA CYS A 7 3.40 -0.97 1.55
C CYS A 7 4.68 -0.17 1.83
N GLY A 8 5.77 -0.45 1.12
CA GLY A 8 7.08 0.20 1.31
C GLY A 8 8.27 -0.78 1.26
N PRO A 9 9.52 -0.30 1.28
CA PRO A 9 10.74 -1.11 1.12
C PRO A 9 10.89 -2.25 2.15
N SER A 10 10.14 -2.21 3.25
CA SER A 10 10.05 -3.25 4.27
C SER A 10 9.07 -4.40 3.93
N GLY A 11 8.49 -4.40 2.72
CA GLY A 11 7.56 -5.43 2.22
C GLY A 11 8.13 -6.86 2.12
N ASP A 12 9.41 -7.06 2.45
CA ASP A 12 10.08 -8.36 2.51
C ASP A 12 10.07 -9.00 3.91
N GLY A 13 9.53 -8.31 4.91
CA GLY A 13 9.47 -8.78 6.29
C GLY A 13 10.81 -8.79 7.02
N LYS A 14 11.85 -8.10 6.50
CA LYS A 14 13.21 -8.13 7.06
C LYS A 14 13.74 -6.78 7.58
N SER A 15 12.96 -5.71 7.41
CA SER A 15 13.39 -4.35 7.77
C SER A 15 12.72 -3.85 9.06
N GLU A 16 13.48 -3.14 9.90
CA GLU A 16 12.96 -2.43 11.06
C GLU A 16 11.92 -1.40 10.61
N ILE A 17 10.72 -1.50 11.17
CA ILE A 17 9.59 -0.62 10.85
C ILE A 17 9.98 0.78 11.33
N ASN A 18 10.19 1.74 10.42
CA ASN A 18 10.42 3.13 10.83
C ASN A 18 9.10 3.80 11.25
N ASP A 19 9.16 4.91 11.98
CA ASP A 19 7.97 5.59 12.54
C ASP A 19 6.90 5.93 11.49
N VAL A 20 7.31 6.15 10.23
CA VAL A 20 6.42 6.45 9.11
C VAL A 20 5.66 5.20 8.64
N GLU A 21 6.35 4.06 8.56
CA GLU A 21 5.74 2.76 8.26
C GLU A 21 4.82 2.28 9.39
N MET A 22 5.19 2.57 10.64
CA MET A 22 4.36 2.30 11.81
C MET A 22 3.09 3.14 11.81
N PHE A 23 3.19 4.43 11.49
CA PHE A 23 2.03 5.32 11.37
C PHE A 23 1.08 4.85 10.26
N GLY A 24 1.61 4.48 9.09
CA GLY A 24 0.81 3.92 8.00
C GLY A 24 0.05 2.64 8.38
N CYS A 25 0.69 1.73 9.12
CA CYS A 25 0.06 0.51 9.60
C CYS A 25 -1.02 0.79 10.66
N VAL A 26 -0.74 1.62 11.67
CA VAL A 26 -1.70 1.96 12.73
C VAL A 26 -2.91 2.69 12.14
N TYR A 27 -2.66 3.63 11.24
CA TYR A 27 -3.70 4.36 10.53
C TYR A 27 -4.58 3.41 9.71
N ALA A 28 -3.99 2.48 8.96
CA ALA A 28 -4.76 1.48 8.21
C ALA A 28 -5.60 0.57 9.13
N THR A 29 -5.05 0.12 10.26
CA THR A 29 -5.78 -0.74 11.22
C THR A 29 -6.96 -0.04 11.90
N PHE A 30 -7.00 1.30 11.92
CA PHE A 30 -8.12 2.04 12.50
C PHE A 30 -9.36 2.02 11.61
N TYR A 31 -9.18 2.09 10.28
CA TYR A 31 -10.28 2.18 9.31
C TYR A 31 -10.59 0.86 8.61
N CYS A 32 -9.60 -0.02 8.49
CA CYS A 32 -9.71 -1.28 7.77
C CYS A 32 -9.80 -2.45 8.73
N SER A 33 -10.71 -3.39 8.45
CA SER A 33 -10.74 -4.67 9.15
C SER A 33 -9.52 -5.54 8.81
N ASP A 34 -9.29 -6.58 9.62
CA ASP A 34 -8.18 -7.50 9.41
C ASP A 34 -8.14 -8.14 8.02
N SER A 35 -9.30 -8.49 7.46
CA SER A 35 -9.38 -9.09 6.13
C SER A 35 -9.04 -8.09 5.02
N ALA A 36 -9.46 -6.83 5.17
CA ALA A 36 -9.10 -5.77 4.24
C ALA A 36 -7.59 -5.49 4.26
N LEU A 37 -6.96 -5.46 5.44
CA LEU A 37 -5.52 -5.29 5.57
C LEU A 37 -4.73 -6.39 4.84
N ILE A 38 -5.20 -7.63 4.90
CA ILE A 38 -4.60 -8.76 4.18
C ILE A 38 -4.70 -8.54 2.66
N GLU A 39 -5.87 -8.15 2.15
CA GLU A 39 -6.07 -7.94 0.72
C GLU A 39 -5.30 -6.73 0.19
N LEU A 40 -5.32 -5.62 0.92
CA LEU A 40 -4.56 -4.43 0.55
C LEU A 40 -3.05 -4.77 0.50
N THR A 41 -2.56 -5.61 1.43
CA THR A 41 -1.15 -6.00 1.50
C THR A 41 -0.71 -6.75 0.24
N LYS A 42 -1.59 -7.59 -0.32
CA LYS A 42 -1.32 -8.25 -1.61
C LYS A 42 -1.17 -7.24 -2.74
N CYS A 43 -1.94 -6.15 -2.73
CA CYS A 43 -1.80 -5.07 -3.70
C CYS A 43 -0.42 -4.41 -3.60
N CYS A 44 0.05 -4.14 -2.39
CA CYS A 44 1.38 -3.57 -2.15
C CYS A 44 2.50 -4.44 -2.72
N ILE A 45 2.50 -5.74 -2.42
CA ILE A 45 3.52 -6.69 -2.90
C ILE A 45 3.58 -6.70 -4.44
N VAL A 46 2.42 -6.65 -5.11
CA VAL A 46 2.35 -6.61 -6.58
C VAL A 46 2.87 -5.28 -7.13
N HIS A 47 2.56 -4.16 -6.46
CA HIS A 47 3.01 -2.83 -6.85
C HIS A 47 4.53 -2.67 -6.67
N ASP A 48 5.08 -3.09 -5.54
CA ASP A 48 6.53 -3.08 -5.27
C ASP A 48 7.27 -3.91 -6.32
N ARG A 49 6.75 -5.09 -6.67
CA ARG A 49 7.31 -5.91 -7.76
C ARG A 49 7.25 -5.18 -9.09
N CYS A 50 6.15 -4.50 -9.39
CA CYS A 50 6.01 -3.73 -10.63
C CYS A 50 7.02 -2.58 -10.71
N TYR A 51 7.28 -1.89 -9.60
CA TYR A 51 8.30 -0.86 -9.46
C TYR A 51 9.71 -1.45 -9.63
N ASN A 52 10.00 -2.58 -8.98
CA ASN A 52 11.28 -3.30 -9.10
C ASN A 52 11.55 -3.77 -10.54
N ASP A 53 10.53 -4.25 -11.24
CA ASP A 53 10.59 -4.65 -12.65
C ASP A 53 10.67 -3.44 -13.60
N LYS A 54 10.66 -2.20 -13.09
CA LYS A 54 10.72 -0.94 -13.84
C LYS A 54 9.72 -0.88 -15.00
N LYS A 55 8.48 -1.31 -14.75
CA LYS A 55 7.41 -1.35 -15.77
C LYS A 55 6.76 0.01 -16.09
N GLY A 56 7.22 1.08 -15.45
CA GLY A 56 6.68 2.43 -15.55
C GLY A 56 5.81 2.79 -14.35
N GLN A 57 6.10 3.92 -13.70
CA GLN A 57 5.37 4.39 -12.51
C GLN A 57 3.85 4.44 -12.76
N THR A 58 3.42 5.17 -13.80
CA THR A 58 2.00 5.32 -14.15
C THR A 58 1.33 3.96 -14.39
N PHE A 59 2.01 3.05 -15.11
CA PHE A 59 1.48 1.71 -15.36
C PHE A 59 1.25 0.94 -14.06
N CYS A 60 2.23 0.96 -13.16
CA CYS A 60 2.13 0.28 -11.87
C CYS A 60 1.06 0.90 -10.97
N ASP A 61 0.99 2.23 -10.90
CA ASP A 61 0.01 2.96 -10.09
C ASP A 61 -1.43 2.74 -10.60
N ASP A 62 -1.64 2.70 -11.92
CA ASP A 62 -2.96 2.45 -12.54
C ASP A 62 -3.49 1.03 -12.31
N HIS A 63 -2.62 0.06 -12.04
CA HIS A 63 -3.03 -1.28 -11.61
C HIS A 63 -3.21 -1.38 -10.09
N PHE A 64 -2.45 -0.59 -9.35
CA PHE A 64 -2.47 -0.59 -7.89
C PHE A 64 -3.73 0.06 -7.30
N CYS A 65 -4.13 1.24 -7.81
CA CYS A 65 -5.29 1.95 -7.27
C CYS A 65 -6.59 1.12 -7.31
N PRO A 66 -6.98 0.47 -8.43
CA PRO A 66 -8.15 -0.40 -8.45
C PRO A 66 -8.04 -1.62 -7.52
N CYS A 67 -6.80 -2.13 -7.32
CA CYS A 67 -6.56 -3.22 -6.38
C CYS A 67 -6.89 -2.78 -4.95
N LEU A 68 -6.38 -1.62 -4.52
CA LEU A 68 -6.67 -1.07 -3.20
C LEU A 68 -8.16 -0.82 -2.99
N HIS A 69 -8.81 -0.20 -3.97
CA HIS A 69 -10.25 0.10 -3.92
C HIS A 69 -11.11 -1.15 -3.76
N LYS A 70 -10.73 -2.26 -4.41
CA LYS A 70 -11.42 -3.54 -4.31
C LYS A 70 -11.13 -4.26 -2.98
N ALA A 71 -9.93 -4.06 -2.43
CA ALA A 71 -9.50 -4.67 -1.18
C ALA A 71 -10.13 -4.00 0.05
N ALA A 72 -10.45 -2.70 -0.05
CA ALA A 72 -11.23 -2.01 0.97
C ALA A 72 -12.64 -2.64 1.08
N ASN A 73 -13.02 -3.03 2.28
CA ASN A 73 -14.27 -3.75 2.53
C ASN A 73 -15.36 -2.91 3.20
N ASN A 74 -15.10 -1.63 3.43
CA ASN A 74 -16.04 -0.65 3.96
C ASN A 74 -15.67 0.75 3.44
N LEU A 75 -16.58 1.71 3.62
CA LEU A 75 -16.42 3.07 3.08
C LEU A 75 -15.23 3.82 3.73
N GLU A 76 -15.04 3.68 5.04
CA GLU A 76 -13.95 4.38 5.74
C GLU A 76 -12.58 3.86 5.31
N CYS A 77 -12.41 2.54 5.20
CA CYS A 77 -11.20 1.92 4.67
C CYS A 77 -10.95 2.36 3.21
N TYR A 78 -12.00 2.52 2.41
CA TYR A 78 -11.89 3.00 1.04
C TYR A 78 -11.38 4.45 1.01
N GLU A 79 -12.08 5.36 1.69
CA GLU A 79 -11.82 6.80 1.61
C GLU A 79 -10.55 7.21 2.35
N GLN A 80 -10.30 6.65 3.53
CA GLN A 80 -9.19 7.05 4.39
C GLN A 80 -7.90 6.32 4.01
N VAL A 81 -7.98 5.07 3.54
CA VAL A 81 -6.78 4.26 3.29
C VAL A 81 -6.57 4.03 1.80
N ALA A 82 -7.51 3.38 1.12
CA ALA A 82 -7.30 2.94 -0.26
C ALA A 82 -7.08 4.12 -1.23
N ASP A 83 -7.95 5.13 -1.20
CA ASP A 83 -7.87 6.29 -2.08
C ASP A 83 -6.70 7.22 -1.72
N VAL A 84 -6.42 7.40 -0.43
CA VAL A 84 -5.26 8.18 0.04
C VAL A 84 -3.96 7.56 -0.42
N PHE A 85 -3.76 6.25 -0.22
CA PHE A 85 -2.53 5.58 -0.65
C PHE A 85 -2.39 5.55 -2.17
N CYS A 86 -3.49 5.41 -2.93
CA CYS A 86 -3.48 5.60 -4.38
C CYS A 86 -2.93 6.98 -4.78
N HIS A 87 -3.42 8.05 -4.15
CA HIS A 87 -2.93 9.40 -4.42
C HIS A 87 -1.47 9.60 -4.04
N LEU A 88 -1.05 9.06 -2.89
CA LEU A 88 0.34 9.19 -2.41
C LEU A 88 1.33 8.54 -3.37
N VAL A 89 1.07 7.34 -3.90
CA VAL A 89 2.00 6.71 -4.86
C VAL A 89 2.04 7.46 -6.20
N ARG A 90 0.94 8.09 -6.62
CA ARG A 90 0.95 8.91 -7.84
C ARG A 90 1.76 10.20 -7.68
N ILE A 91 1.66 10.85 -6.51
CA ILE A 91 2.36 12.13 -6.23
C ILE A 91 3.84 11.89 -5.90
N PHE A 92 4.12 10.93 -5.00
CA PHE A 92 5.44 10.72 -4.42
C PHE A 92 6.15 9.47 -4.94
N GLY A 93 5.44 8.54 -5.58
CA GLY A 93 6.01 7.28 -6.05
C GLY A 93 7.08 7.43 -7.12
N ALA A 94 7.20 8.59 -7.77
CA ALA A 94 8.29 8.89 -8.70
C ALA A 94 9.67 8.76 -8.05
N PHE A 95 9.79 9.09 -6.76
CA PHE A 95 11.06 8.93 -6.01
C PHE A 95 11.36 7.45 -5.76
N ALA A 96 10.37 6.70 -5.24
CA ALA A 96 10.51 5.27 -4.98
C ALA A 96 10.74 4.46 -6.27
N TYR A 97 10.05 4.80 -7.34
CA TYR A 97 10.18 4.15 -8.64
C TYR A 97 11.57 4.33 -9.27
N LYS A 98 12.22 5.48 -9.05
CA LYS A 98 13.56 5.77 -9.60
C LYS A 98 14.70 5.18 -8.78
N GLY A 99 14.45 4.88 -7.50
CA GLY A 99 15.41 4.27 -6.58
C GLY A 99 15.94 2.90 -7.02
#